data_AF-A0A8T5WML5-F1
#
_entry.id   AF-A0A8T5WML5-F1
#
_cell.length_a   1.000
_cell.length_b   1.000
_cell.length_c   1.000
_cell.angle_alpha   90.00
_cell.angle_beta   90.00
_cell.angle_gamma   90.00
#
_symmetry.space_group_name_H-M   'P 1'
#
loop_
_entity.id
_entity.type
_entity.pdbx_description
1 polymer ?
#
loop_
_entity_poly.entity_id
_entity_poly.type
_entity_poly.pdbx_seq_one_letter_code
_entity_poly.pdbx_strand_id
1 'polypeptide(L)'
;MRKVTIPSHSVLALLDRELRMKGIQPVYIWNVYFDTVKRKTEAGILLHSFTGESFPFPTELHPFVGILGFINGKEPGEGTIPLHIAVPKEAETLSIAYIVEGIYKGDFSEAQVQKGKVLKEEKELLGLKLVHQYVVTEKDLEEKSYEISVIETRVISEES
;
A
#
# COMPACT_ATOMS: atom_id res chain seq x y z
N MET A 1 -9.58 6.72 17.36
CA MET A 1 -9.45 6.96 15.91
C MET A 1 -9.44 8.44 15.68
N ARG A 2 -8.53 8.93 14.83
CA ARG A 2 -8.37 10.32 14.43
C ARG A 2 -8.67 10.44 12.94
N LYS A 3 -9.35 11.52 12.53
CA LYS A 3 -9.49 11.86 11.12
C LYS A 3 -8.28 12.66 10.65
N VAL A 4 -7.76 12.32 9.48
CA VAL A 4 -6.66 13.02 8.83
C VAL A 4 -7.09 13.40 7.42
N THR A 5 -6.87 14.66 7.06
CA THR A 5 -7.15 15.19 5.72
C THR A 5 -5.90 15.02 4.84
N ILE A 6 -6.08 14.44 3.67
CA ILE A 6 -5.04 14.26 2.64
C ILE A 6 -5.55 14.81 1.29
N PRO A 7 -4.65 15.07 0.33
CA PRO A 7 -5.06 15.44 -1.04
C PRO A 7 -5.86 14.31 -1.69
N SER A 8 -7.03 14.62 -2.27
CA SER A 8 -7.91 13.63 -2.92
C SER A 8 -7.28 12.94 -4.12
N HIS A 9 -6.35 13.62 -4.79
CA HIS A 9 -5.63 13.13 -5.95
C HIS A 9 -4.33 12.39 -5.56
N SER A 10 -4.06 12.20 -4.26
CA SER A 10 -2.91 11.40 -3.83
C SER A 10 -3.16 9.91 -4.08
N VAL A 11 -2.08 9.15 -4.30
CA VAL A 11 -2.15 7.68 -4.48
C VAL A 11 -2.92 7.02 -3.34
N LEU A 12 -2.69 7.46 -2.09
CA LEU A 12 -3.41 6.93 -0.94
C LEU A 12 -4.92 7.16 -1.02
N ALA A 13 -5.35 8.37 -1.35
CA ALA A 13 -6.78 8.71 -1.42
C ALA A 13 -7.49 7.94 -2.54
N LEU A 14 -6.84 7.83 -3.71
CA LEU A 14 -7.38 7.10 -4.84
C LEU A 14 -7.51 5.61 -4.52
N LEU A 15 -6.47 4.97 -4.00
CA LEU A 15 -6.53 3.55 -3.60
C LEU A 15 -7.55 3.31 -2.49
N ASP A 16 -7.64 4.18 -1.47
CA ASP A 16 -8.63 4.05 -0.39
C ASP A 16 -10.06 4.07 -0.94
N ARG A 17 -10.36 5.01 -1.85
CA ARG A 17 -11.67 5.14 -2.48
C ARG A 17 -12.02 3.88 -3.28
N GLU A 18 -11.10 3.40 -4.12
CA GLU A 18 -11.32 2.20 -4.93
C GLU A 18 -11.53 0.94 -4.08
N LEU A 19 -10.74 0.77 -3.01
CA LEU A 19 -10.88 -0.35 -2.09
C LEU A 19 -12.25 -0.31 -1.39
N ARG A 20 -12.67 0.86 -0.89
CA ARG A 20 -13.99 1.03 -0.25
C ARG A 20 -15.14 0.75 -1.20
N MET A 21 -15.06 1.18 -2.46
CA MET A 21 -16.07 0.88 -3.48
C MET A 21 -16.20 -0.63 -3.74
N LYS A 22 -15.14 -1.40 -3.47
CA LYS A 22 -15.14 -2.87 -3.55
C LYS A 22 -15.55 -3.57 -2.26
N GLY A 23 -15.91 -2.81 -1.22
CA GLY A 23 -16.23 -3.35 0.10
C GLY A 23 -15.01 -3.75 0.92
N ILE A 24 -13.79 -3.49 0.43
CA ILE A 24 -12.55 -3.70 1.17
C ILE A 24 -12.32 -2.46 2.03
N GLN A 25 -12.10 -2.64 3.33
CA GLN A 25 -11.95 -1.53 4.26
C GLN A 25 -10.48 -1.41 4.70
N PRO A 26 -9.74 -0.40 4.23
CA PRO A 26 -8.35 -0.21 4.66
C PRO A 26 -8.29 0.25 6.12
N VAL A 27 -7.38 -0.34 6.88
CA VAL A 27 -7.08 0.03 8.27
C VAL A 27 -5.75 0.77 8.31
N TYR A 28 -5.81 2.06 8.62
CA TYR A 28 -4.62 2.89 8.77
C TYR A 28 -4.25 3.06 10.25
N ILE A 29 -2.94 3.04 10.52
CA ILE A 29 -2.37 3.35 11.83
C ILE A 29 -1.43 4.54 11.72
N TRP A 30 -1.28 5.30 12.80
CA TRP A 30 -0.25 6.33 12.92
C TRP A 30 0.95 5.74 13.63
N ASN A 31 2.00 5.41 12.90
CA ASN A 31 3.17 4.74 13.45
C ASN A 31 4.48 5.30 12.90
N VAL A 32 5.57 4.87 13.50
CA VAL A 32 6.92 5.22 13.14
C VAL A 32 7.42 4.28 12.03
N TYR A 33 8.03 4.85 10.99
CA TYR A 33 8.66 4.13 9.88
C TYR A 33 10.03 4.72 9.57
N PHE A 34 10.89 3.94 8.91
CA PHE A 34 12.18 4.43 8.43
C PHE A 34 12.02 4.98 7.00
N ASP A 35 12.16 6.30 6.84
CA ASP A 35 12.20 6.96 5.53
C ASP A 35 13.58 6.72 4.92
N THR A 36 13.65 5.88 3.88
CA THR A 36 14.91 5.50 3.24
C THR A 36 15.51 6.63 2.40
N VAL A 37 14.70 7.57 1.92
CA VAL A 37 15.13 8.75 1.16
C VAL A 37 15.87 9.70 2.09
N LYS A 38 15.26 10.01 3.23
CA LYS A 38 15.83 10.91 4.24
C LYS A 38 16.80 10.22 5.20
N ARG A 39 16.87 8.88 5.16
CA ARG A 39 17.66 8.01 6.05
C ARG A 39 17.40 8.29 7.54
N LYS A 40 16.14 8.50 7.90
CA LYS A 40 15.76 8.77 9.29
C LYS A 40 14.40 8.18 9.59
N THR A 41 14.16 7.99 10.88
CA THR A 41 12.89 7.54 11.40
C THR A 41 11.88 8.70 11.44
N GLU A 42 10.69 8.50 10.87
CA GLU A 42 9.58 9.47 10.84
C GLU A 42 8.28 8.84 11.33
N ALA A 43 7.35 9.65 11.84
CA ALA A 43 6.00 9.21 12.16
C ALA A 43 5.04 9.58 11.03
N GLY A 44 4.16 8.66 10.65
CA GLY A 44 3.19 8.90 9.59
C GLY A 44 2.08 7.86 9.51
N ILE A 45 1.30 7.97 8.44
CA ILE A 45 0.16 7.10 8.17
C ILE A 45 0.66 5.84 7.47
N LEU A 46 0.47 4.68 8.10
CA LEU A 46 0.76 3.39 7.51
C LEU A 46 -0.54 2.62 7.27
N LEU A 47 -0.62 1.96 6.11
CA LEU A 47 -1.65 0.96 5.87
C LEU A 47 -1.25 -0.34 6.56
N HIS A 48 -2.05 -0.75 7.54
CA HIS A 48 -1.73 -1.86 8.42
C HIS A 48 -2.39 -3.16 7.96
N SER A 49 -3.66 -3.09 7.56
CA SER A 49 -4.43 -4.26 7.14
C SER A 49 -5.66 -3.85 6.30
N PHE A 50 -6.37 -4.85 5.78
CA PHE A 50 -7.69 -4.68 5.19
C PHE A 50 -8.71 -5.47 6.01
N THR A 51 -9.79 -4.83 6.46
CA THR A 51 -10.96 -5.53 6.97
C THR A 51 -11.83 -6.00 5.80
N GLY A 52 -12.33 -7.23 5.90
CA GLY A 52 -13.14 -7.86 4.85
C GLY A 52 -12.37 -8.80 3.90
N GLU A 53 -11.04 -8.85 4.00
CA GLU A 53 -10.19 -9.79 3.27
C GLU A 53 -9.59 -10.84 4.22
N SER A 54 -9.48 -12.09 3.76
CA SER A 54 -8.68 -13.10 4.43
C SER A 54 -7.21 -12.84 4.18
N PHE A 55 -6.38 -12.91 5.22
CA PHE A 55 -4.93 -12.76 5.06
C PHE A 55 -4.39 -13.83 4.08
N PRO A 56 -3.67 -13.44 3.03
CA PRO A 56 -3.41 -14.33 1.89
C PRO A 56 -2.22 -15.27 2.07
N PHE A 57 -1.43 -15.11 3.14
CA PHE A 57 -0.25 -15.93 3.40
C PHE A 57 -0.44 -16.85 4.62
N PRO A 58 0.37 -17.91 4.77
CA PRO A 58 0.42 -18.68 6.01
C PRO A 58 0.70 -17.77 7.23
N THR A 59 0.10 -18.10 8.38
CA THR A 59 0.23 -17.32 9.62
C THR A 59 1.67 -17.12 10.08
N GLU A 60 2.55 -18.06 9.74
CA GLU A 60 4.00 -18.03 10.02
C GLU A 60 4.71 -16.85 9.35
N LEU A 61 4.17 -16.36 8.22
CA LEU A 61 4.73 -15.23 7.49
C LEU A 61 4.21 -13.87 7.96
N HIS A 62 3.17 -13.82 8.83
CA HIS A 62 2.59 -12.56 9.32
C HIS A 62 3.62 -11.50 9.75
N PRO A 63 4.68 -11.85 10.53
CA PRO A 63 5.65 -10.86 10.98
C PRO A 63 6.47 -10.22 9.87
N PHE A 64 6.53 -10.86 8.70
CA PHE A 64 7.33 -10.45 7.54
C PHE A 64 6.46 -9.90 6.42
N VAL A 65 5.14 -9.75 6.62
CA VAL A 65 4.25 -9.25 5.56
C VAL A 65 3.99 -7.76 5.72
N GLY A 66 4.31 -7.01 4.67
CA GLY A 66 3.98 -5.60 4.50
C GLY A 66 2.89 -5.40 3.45
N ILE A 67 2.35 -4.18 3.38
CA ILE A 67 1.46 -3.75 2.30
C ILE A 67 2.12 -2.58 1.58
N LEU A 68 2.27 -2.69 0.26
CA LEU A 68 2.87 -1.65 -0.58
C LEU A 68 1.90 -1.17 -1.66
N GLY A 69 2.02 0.12 -1.99
CA GLY A 69 1.38 0.75 -3.14
C GLY A 69 2.38 1.00 -4.26
N PHE A 70 1.92 0.88 -5.50
CA PHE A 70 2.74 0.99 -6.71
C PHE A 70 2.11 1.97 -7.71
N ILE A 71 2.95 2.66 -8.49
CA ILE A 71 2.57 3.45 -9.66
C ILE A 71 3.26 2.83 -10.89
N ASN A 72 2.47 2.44 -11.89
CA ASN A 72 2.94 1.70 -13.07
C ASN A 72 3.77 0.46 -12.70
N GLY A 73 3.39 -0.19 -11.60
CA GLY A 73 4.11 -1.34 -11.05
C GLY A 73 5.43 -1.01 -10.34
N LYS A 74 5.79 0.26 -10.18
CA LYS A 74 7.00 0.65 -9.44
C LYS A 74 6.64 1.19 -8.07
N GLU A 75 7.48 0.92 -7.09
CA GLU A 75 7.38 1.65 -5.82
C GLU A 75 7.56 3.15 -6.13
N PRO A 76 6.68 4.02 -5.61
CA PRO A 76 6.79 5.43 -5.94
C PRO A 76 8.03 6.06 -5.27
N GLY A 77 8.84 6.77 -6.04
CA GLY A 77 10.04 7.48 -5.55
C GLY A 77 11.32 6.63 -5.50
N GLU A 78 12.38 7.16 -4.89
CA GLU A 78 13.66 6.47 -4.64
C GLU A 78 13.66 5.85 -3.23
N GLY A 79 12.71 4.95 -2.96
CA GLY A 79 12.55 4.26 -1.67
C GLY A 79 11.18 4.48 -1.03
N THR A 80 11.05 4.23 0.27
CA THR A 80 9.76 4.27 0.98
C THR A 80 9.27 5.71 1.16
N ILE A 81 8.39 6.18 0.25
CA ILE A 81 7.69 7.47 0.41
C ILE A 81 6.25 7.26 0.90
N PRO A 82 5.69 8.21 1.67
CA PRO A 82 4.28 8.15 2.04
C PRO A 82 3.35 8.32 0.82
N LEU A 83 2.39 7.41 0.64
CA LEU A 83 1.48 7.45 -0.53
C LEU A 83 0.54 8.67 -0.55
N HIS A 84 0.35 9.37 0.58
CA HIS A 84 -0.48 10.57 0.63
C HIS A 84 0.23 11.82 0.08
N ILE A 85 1.55 11.77 -0.17
CA ILE A 85 2.31 12.83 -0.85
C ILE A 85 2.62 12.49 -2.31
N ALA A 86 2.38 11.24 -2.73
CA ALA A 86 2.56 10.81 -4.11
C ALA A 86 1.32 11.19 -4.94
N VAL A 87 1.52 11.91 -6.04
CA VAL A 87 0.46 12.31 -6.97
C VAL A 87 0.71 11.61 -8.31
N PRO A 88 -0.18 10.72 -8.76
CA PRO A 88 -0.03 10.07 -10.04
C PRO A 88 -0.46 10.98 -11.18
N LYS A 89 -0.15 10.57 -12.41
CA LYS A 89 -0.60 11.19 -13.65
C LYS A 89 -1.76 10.39 -14.24
N GLU A 90 -2.48 11.03 -15.16
CA GLU A 90 -3.52 10.37 -15.94
C GLU A 90 -2.96 9.14 -16.66
N ALA A 91 -3.77 8.09 -16.77
CA ALA A 91 -3.47 6.80 -17.37
C ALA A 91 -2.37 5.98 -16.64
N GLU A 92 -1.80 6.49 -15.54
CA GLU A 92 -0.95 5.67 -14.69
C GLU A 92 -1.78 4.60 -13.97
N THR A 93 -1.15 3.46 -13.76
CA THR A 93 -1.75 2.34 -13.05
C THR A 93 -1.33 2.36 -11.59
N LEU A 94 -2.29 2.53 -10.69
CA LEU A 94 -2.08 2.34 -9.26
C LEU A 94 -2.30 0.87 -8.90
N SER A 95 -1.52 0.34 -7.98
CA SER A 95 -1.72 -1.01 -7.47
C SER A 95 -1.40 -1.08 -5.99
N ILE A 96 -2.02 -2.02 -5.29
CA ILE A 96 -1.76 -2.30 -3.88
C ILE A 96 -1.68 -3.80 -3.65
N ALA A 97 -0.66 -4.23 -2.92
CA ALA A 97 -0.37 -5.64 -2.72
C ALA A 97 0.16 -5.91 -1.32
N TYR A 98 -0.11 -7.11 -0.82
CA TYR A 98 0.68 -7.68 0.26
C TYR A 98 2.02 -8.17 -0.29
N ILE A 99 3.09 -7.96 0.47
CA ILE A 99 4.44 -8.42 0.15
C ILE A 99 5.05 -9.17 1.32
N VAL A 100 5.85 -10.21 1.07
CA VAL A 100 6.66 -10.89 2.08
C VAL A 100 8.08 -10.35 2.00
N GLU A 101 8.55 -9.74 3.08
CA GLU A 101 9.89 -9.22 3.25
C GLU A 101 10.94 -10.33 3.05
N GLY A 102 12.07 -9.97 2.42
CA GLY A 102 13.13 -10.90 2.09
C GLY A 102 12.84 -11.81 0.88
N ILE A 103 11.57 -11.94 0.47
CA ILE A 103 11.16 -12.69 -0.73
C ILE A 103 10.90 -11.75 -1.90
N TYR A 104 10.06 -10.73 -1.70
CA TYR A 104 9.83 -9.71 -2.73
C TYR A 104 11.06 -8.82 -2.91
N LYS A 105 11.46 -8.57 -4.16
CA LYS A 105 12.70 -7.84 -4.51
C LYS A 105 12.49 -6.80 -5.63
N GLY A 106 11.50 -5.92 -5.49
CA GLY A 106 11.31 -4.74 -6.35
C GLY A 106 10.25 -4.88 -7.45
N ASP A 107 10.18 -3.86 -8.33
CA ASP A 107 9.17 -3.58 -9.36
C ASP A 107 8.23 -4.74 -9.77
N PHE A 108 6.93 -4.45 -9.67
CA PHE A 108 5.83 -5.21 -10.26
C PHE A 108 5.75 -4.97 -11.78
N SER A 109 5.62 -6.04 -12.56
CA SER A 109 5.13 -5.94 -13.94
C SER A 109 3.98 -6.92 -14.16
N GLU A 110 2.94 -6.47 -14.89
CA GLU A 110 1.82 -7.32 -15.29
C GLU A 110 2.28 -8.55 -16.09
N ALA A 111 3.40 -8.42 -16.82
CA ALA A 111 4.07 -9.53 -17.50
C ALA A 111 4.71 -10.55 -16.56
N GLN A 112 5.13 -10.19 -15.34
CA GLN A 112 5.57 -11.15 -14.31
C GLN A 112 4.38 -11.87 -13.66
N VAL A 113 3.22 -11.19 -13.56
CA VAL A 113 1.96 -11.82 -13.13
C VAL A 113 1.47 -12.83 -14.17
N GLN A 114 1.55 -12.49 -15.48
CA GLN A 114 1.18 -13.40 -16.58
C GLN A 114 2.24 -14.46 -16.90
N LYS A 115 3.54 -14.20 -16.65
CA LYS A 115 4.61 -15.23 -16.63
C LYS A 115 4.65 -16.01 -15.32
N GLY A 116 3.52 -16.05 -14.61
CA GLY A 116 3.20 -17.13 -13.72
C GLY A 116 3.41 -18.44 -14.47
N LYS A 117 4.52 -19.11 -14.20
CA LYS A 117 4.59 -20.55 -14.36
C LYS A 117 3.45 -21.08 -13.50
N VAL A 118 2.30 -21.34 -14.12
CA VAL A 118 1.29 -22.24 -13.61
C VAL A 118 1.96 -23.60 -13.56
N LEU A 119 2.75 -23.83 -12.51
CA LEU A 119 3.04 -25.18 -12.07
C LEU A 119 1.84 -25.54 -11.21
N LYS A 120 1.02 -26.41 -11.78
CA LYS A 120 -0.09 -27.14 -11.16
C LYS A 120 0.24 -27.50 -9.71
N GLU A 121 -0.15 -26.62 -8.79
CA GLU A 121 -0.37 -26.76 -7.35
C GLU A 121 -0.38 -25.34 -6.78
N GLU A 122 -1.41 -24.99 -6.04
CA GLU A 122 -1.69 -23.64 -5.51
C GLU A 122 -0.55 -23.08 -4.66
N LYS A 123 0.45 -22.44 -5.29
CA LYS A 123 1.43 -21.57 -4.64
C LYS A 123 1.53 -20.29 -5.44
N GLU A 124 0.74 -19.33 -4.97
CA GLU A 124 0.77 -17.92 -5.29
C GLU A 124 2.22 -17.40 -5.33
N LEU A 125 2.49 -16.40 -6.19
CA LEU A 125 3.78 -15.71 -6.32
C LEU A 125 4.44 -15.56 -4.94
N LEU A 126 5.57 -16.25 -4.72
CA LEU A 126 6.11 -16.66 -3.39
C LEU A 126 6.28 -15.57 -2.31
N GLY A 127 6.07 -14.30 -2.62
CA GLY A 127 6.05 -13.22 -1.64
C GLY A 127 5.25 -12.00 -2.06
N LEU A 128 4.27 -12.13 -2.97
CA LEU A 128 3.42 -11.01 -3.36
C LEU A 128 1.99 -11.47 -3.68
N LYS A 129 1.00 -10.76 -3.11
CA LYS A 129 -0.41 -10.93 -3.43
C LYS A 129 -1.03 -9.58 -3.79
N LEU A 130 -1.42 -9.41 -5.05
CA LEU A 130 -2.15 -8.23 -5.50
C LEU A 130 -3.54 -8.18 -4.85
N VAL A 131 -3.88 -7.05 -4.24
CA VAL A 131 -5.19 -6.80 -3.64
C VAL A 131 -6.06 -6.01 -4.62
N HIS A 132 -5.51 -4.96 -5.20
CA HIS A 132 -6.26 -4.13 -6.15
C HIS A 132 -5.34 -3.40 -7.14
N GLN A 133 -5.90 -3.11 -8.33
CA GLN A 133 -5.28 -2.34 -9.40
C GLN A 133 -6.31 -1.40 -10.02
N TYR A 134 -5.90 -0.18 -10.30
CA TYR A 134 -6.74 0.90 -10.79
C TYR A 134 -5.99 1.75 -11.83
N VAL A 135 -6.66 2.22 -12.87
CA VAL A 135 -6.09 3.14 -13.87
C VAL A 135 -6.63 4.53 -13.59
N VAL A 136 -5.72 5.49 -13.40
CA VAL A 136 -6.05 6.89 -13.08
C VAL A 136 -6.72 7.56 -14.28
N THR A 137 -7.82 8.27 -14.01
CA THR A 137 -8.56 9.08 -14.99
C THR A 137 -8.38 10.57 -14.72
N GLU A 138 -8.66 11.43 -15.70
CA GLU A 138 -8.59 12.89 -15.55
C GLU A 138 -9.40 13.41 -14.35
N LYS A 139 -10.59 12.81 -14.10
CA LYS A 139 -11.47 13.19 -12.97
C LYS A 139 -10.85 12.93 -11.60
N ASP A 140 -9.90 12.00 -11.50
CA ASP A 140 -9.24 11.66 -10.24
C ASP A 140 -8.21 12.71 -9.82
N LEU A 141 -7.73 13.49 -10.78
CA LEU A 141 -6.72 14.53 -10.56
C LEU A 141 -7.33 15.85 -10.09
N GLU A 142 -8.66 15.92 -9.96
CA GLU A 142 -9.34 17.08 -9.37
C GLU A 142 -8.90 17.27 -7.90
N GLU A 143 -8.31 18.43 -7.60
CA GLU A 143 -7.85 18.74 -6.25
C GLU A 143 -9.00 19.09 -5.30
N LYS A 144 -9.20 18.21 -4.33
CA LYS A 144 -10.17 18.33 -3.24
C LYS A 144 -9.55 17.75 -1.96
N SER A 145 -10.21 17.99 -0.84
CA SER A 145 -9.85 17.36 0.44
C SER A 145 -10.45 15.96 0.53
N TYR A 146 -9.68 15.00 1.06
CA TYR A 146 -10.17 13.64 1.35
C TYR A 146 -9.85 13.27 2.80
N GLU A 147 -10.83 12.74 3.53
CA GLU A 147 -10.65 12.35 4.94
C GLU A 147 -10.44 10.84 5.06
N ILE A 148 -9.38 10.43 5.75
CA ILE A 148 -9.17 9.05 6.17
C ILE A 148 -9.18 8.92 7.70
N SER A 149 -9.62 7.77 8.19
CA SER A 149 -9.60 7.45 9.62
C SER A 149 -8.35 6.66 9.97
N VAL A 150 -7.60 7.14 10.95
CA VAL A 150 -6.33 6.58 11.40
C VAL A 150 -6.43 6.17 12.87
N ILE A 151 -5.94 4.98 13.21
CA ILE A 151 -5.82 4.53 14.59
C ILE A 151 -4.50 5.06 15.16
N GLU A 152 -4.57 5.81 16.25
CA GLU A 152 -3.35 6.22 16.96
C GLU A 152 -2.80 5.02 17.73
N THR A 153 -1.64 4.52 17.29
CA THR A 153 -0.85 3.60 18.10
C THR A 153 -0.03 4.44 19.08
N ARG A 154 -0.09 4.12 20.38
CA ARG A 154 0.81 4.73 21.36
C ARG A 154 2.23 4.36 20.95
N VAL A 155 2.98 5.32 20.41
CA VAL A 155 4.42 5.16 20.22
C VAL A 155 4.98 5.00 21.62
N ILE A 156 5.31 3.76 22.01
CA ILE A 156 6.13 3.53 23.18
C ILE A 156 7.51 4.05 22.75
N SER A 157 7.85 5.26 23.17
CA SER A 157 9.24 5.70 23.13
C SER A 157 10.00 4.73 24.02
N GLU A 158 10.83 3.87 23.42
CA GLU A 158 11.90 3.21 24.17
C GLU A 158 12.87 4.32 24.60
N GLU A 159 12.56 4.98 25.72
CA GLU A 159 13.60 5.44 26.63
C GLU A 159 13.97 4.23 27.50
N SER A 160 15.09 3.60 27.18
CA SER A 160 15.78 2.65 28.06
C SER A 160 17.27 2.72 27.80
#